data_AF-A0A926W731-F1
#
_entry.id   AF-A0A926W731-F1
#
_cell.length_a   1.000
_cell.length_b   1.000
_cell.length_c   1.000
_cell.angle_alpha   90.00
_cell.angle_beta   90.00
_cell.angle_gamma   90.00
#
_symmetry.space_group_name_H-M   'P 1'
#
loop_
_entity.id
_entity.type
_entity.pdbx_description
1 polymer ?
#
loop_
_entity_poly.entity_id
_entity_poly.type
_entity_poly.pdbx_seq_one_letter_code
_entity_poly.pdbx_strand_id
1 'polypeptide(L)'
;MYSADEIVNIAQEIRPYLPKLLDTPIAQQVDGQLAGLLSQGPTEPPATQQIVAVLSQHELTREWLRLSLEEHTPAEAILKLLRTYEPLTGSHNPIESPHYVCPVASCHQEWYRRSSTVETPRCPIHDVQFVRDSKGH
;
A
#
# COMPACT_ATOMS: atom_id res chain seq x y z
N MET A 1 -18.47 -2.80 -4.51
CA MET A 1 -17.60 -3.70 -3.73
C MET A 1 -17.01 -4.66 -4.72
N TYR A 2 -15.69 -4.65 -4.89
CA TYR A 2 -14.99 -5.57 -5.78
C TYR A 2 -14.84 -6.93 -5.14
N SER A 3 -14.88 -7.98 -5.94
CA SER A 3 -14.75 -9.36 -5.46
C SER A 3 -13.31 -9.67 -5.08
N ALA A 4 -13.14 -10.57 -4.12
CA ALA A 4 -11.81 -11.01 -3.71
C ALA A 4 -11.00 -11.58 -4.88
N ASP A 5 -11.63 -12.38 -5.74
CA ASP A 5 -11.00 -12.94 -6.94
C ASP A 5 -10.55 -11.88 -7.95
N GLU A 6 -11.28 -10.76 -8.10
CA GLU A 6 -10.90 -9.67 -9.00
C GLU A 6 -9.60 -9.00 -8.53
N ILE A 7 -9.52 -8.72 -7.22
CA ILE A 7 -8.34 -8.12 -6.60
C ILE A 7 -7.13 -9.05 -6.75
N VAL A 8 -7.32 -10.36 -6.55
CA VAL A 8 -6.26 -11.37 -6.66
C VAL A 8 -5.77 -11.50 -8.10
N ASN A 9 -6.68 -11.51 -9.08
CA ASN A 9 -6.32 -11.57 -10.49
C ASN A 9 -5.50 -10.35 -10.91
N ILE A 10 -5.92 -9.15 -10.52
CA ILE A 10 -5.19 -7.91 -10.83
C ILE A 10 -3.81 -7.92 -10.17
N ALA A 11 -3.73 -8.38 -8.93
CA ALA A 11 -2.47 -8.50 -8.21
C ALA A 11 -1.52 -9.52 -8.83
N GLN A 12 -2.01 -10.56 -9.50
CA GLN A 12 -1.17 -11.48 -10.29
C GLN A 12 -0.76 -10.84 -11.62
N GLU A 13 -1.69 -10.15 -12.27
CA GLU A 13 -1.51 -9.55 -13.59
C GLU A 13 -0.47 -8.43 -13.58
N ILE A 14 -0.43 -7.58 -12.54
CA ILE A 14 0.50 -6.45 -12.45
C ILE A 14 1.96 -6.86 -12.21
N ARG A 15 2.23 -8.03 -11.60
CA ARG A 15 3.58 -8.49 -11.21
C ARG A 15 4.64 -8.41 -12.32
N PRO A 16 4.42 -8.97 -13.53
CA PRO A 16 5.38 -8.84 -14.64
C PRO A 16 5.57 -7.41 -15.14
N TYR A 17 4.68 -6.49 -14.78
CA TYR A 17 4.72 -5.08 -15.17
C TYR A 17 5.33 -4.17 -14.10
N LEU A 18 5.46 -4.61 -12.84
CA LEU A 18 6.08 -3.82 -11.77
C LEU A 18 7.45 -3.22 -12.14
N PRO A 19 8.39 -3.95 -12.78
CA PRO A 19 9.68 -3.37 -13.18
C PRO A 19 9.58 -2.30 -14.27
N LYS A 20 8.43 -2.19 -14.95
CA LYS A 20 8.15 -1.17 -15.97
C LYS A 20 7.36 0.02 -15.40
N LEU A 21 6.83 -0.11 -14.19
CA LEU A 21 6.01 0.89 -13.51
C LEU A 21 6.77 1.57 -12.37
N LEU A 22 7.64 0.84 -11.68
CA LEU A 22 8.36 1.34 -10.50
C LEU A 22 9.87 1.16 -10.69
N ASP A 23 10.65 1.93 -9.92
CA ASP A 23 12.09 1.72 -9.85
C ASP A 23 12.41 0.30 -9.37
N THR A 24 13.49 -0.28 -9.91
CA THR A 24 13.87 -1.69 -9.66
C THR A 24 13.84 -2.13 -8.18
N PRO A 25 14.42 -1.41 -7.21
CA PRO A 25 14.37 -1.84 -5.80
C PRO A 25 12.94 -1.84 -5.23
N ILE A 26 12.12 -0.86 -5.61
CA ILE A 26 10.73 -0.74 -5.18
C ILE A 26 9.89 -1.83 -5.84
N ALA A 27 10.07 -2.06 -7.14
CA ALA A 27 9.39 -3.12 -7.90
C ALA A 27 9.63 -4.50 -7.28
N GLN A 28 10.88 -4.81 -6.88
CA GLN A 28 11.22 -6.07 -6.21
C GLN A 28 10.56 -6.20 -4.83
N GLN A 29 10.55 -5.12 -4.05
CA GLN A 29 9.88 -5.11 -2.75
C GLN A 29 8.38 -5.37 -2.89
N VAL A 30 7.72 -4.66 -3.80
CA VAL A 30 6.28 -4.80 -4.07
C VAL A 30 5.96 -6.20 -4.60
N ASP A 31 6.77 -6.73 -5.53
CA ASP A 31 6.57 -8.09 -6.05
C ASP A 31 6.68 -9.14 -4.93
N GLY A 32 7.67 -9.01 -4.04
CA GLY A 32 7.85 -9.92 -2.90
C GLY A 32 6.67 -9.88 -1.92
N GLN A 33 6.15 -8.68 -1.61
CA GLN A 33 4.97 -8.51 -0.77
C GLN A 33 3.73 -9.14 -1.40
N LEU A 34 3.49 -8.90 -2.69
CA LEU A 34 2.38 -9.50 -3.42
C LEU A 34 2.51 -11.03 -3.51
N ALA A 35 3.70 -11.54 -3.80
CA ALA A 35 3.96 -12.98 -3.84
C ALA A 35 3.65 -13.66 -2.49
N GLY A 36 4.04 -13.02 -1.38
CA GLY A 36 3.72 -13.50 -0.04
C GLY A 36 2.23 -13.56 0.23
N LEU A 37 1.51 -12.47 -0.06
CA LEU A 37 0.05 -12.38 0.12
C LEU A 37 -0.72 -13.34 -0.79
N LEU A 38 -0.27 -13.51 -2.03
CA LEU A 38 -0.87 -14.43 -3.00
C LEU A 38 -0.69 -15.91 -2.61
N SER A 39 0.34 -16.22 -1.83
CA SER A 39 0.64 -17.58 -1.37
C SER A 39 -0.14 -17.99 -0.11
N GLN A 40 -0.71 -17.03 0.64
CA GLN A 40 -1.31 -17.25 1.97
C GLN A 40 -2.85 -17.19 1.97
N GLY A 41 -3.53 -17.86 1.04
CA GLY A 41 -5.00 -17.83 1.00
C GLY A 41 -5.54 -16.50 0.48
N PRO A 42 -5.31 -16.20 -0.82
CA PRO A 42 -5.43 -14.86 -1.38
C PRO A 42 -6.86 -14.28 -1.37
N THR A 43 -7.86 -15.14 -1.25
CA THR A 43 -9.29 -14.79 -1.23
C THR A 43 -9.82 -14.44 0.16
N GLU A 44 -9.00 -14.56 1.22
CA GLU A 44 -9.42 -14.13 2.55
C GLU A 44 -9.55 -12.58 2.60
N PRO A 45 -10.61 -12.03 3.21
CA PRO A 45 -10.80 -10.58 3.35
C PRO A 45 -9.56 -9.80 3.87
N PRO A 46 -8.81 -10.28 4.87
CA PRO A 46 -7.58 -9.60 5.29
C PRO A 46 -6.46 -9.62 4.24
N ALA A 47 -6.39 -10.66 3.39
CA ALA A 47 -5.36 -10.77 2.35
C ALA A 47 -5.65 -9.80 1.20
N THR A 48 -6.90 -9.72 0.75
CA THR A 48 -7.31 -8.79 -0.32
C THR A 48 -7.18 -7.33 0.09
N GLN A 49 -7.49 -6.99 1.34
CA GLN A 49 -7.24 -5.64 1.89
C GLN A 49 -5.75 -5.29 1.91
N GLN A 50 -4.89 -6.23 2.26
CA GLN A 50 -3.44 -6.03 2.25
C GLN A 50 -2.90 -5.87 0.83
N ILE A 51 -3.40 -6.64 -0.14
CA ILE A 51 -3.05 -6.50 -1.56
C ILE A 51 -3.39 -5.09 -2.06
N VAL A 52 -4.61 -4.62 -1.79
CA VAL A 52 -5.04 -3.26 -2.16
C VAL A 52 -4.16 -2.22 -1.47
N ALA A 53 -3.85 -2.41 -0.19
CA ALA A 53 -3.00 -1.49 0.56
C ALA A 53 -1.59 -1.40 -0.06
N VAL A 54 -0.96 -2.52 -0.42
CA VAL A 54 0.37 -2.57 -1.08
C VAL A 54 0.32 -1.85 -2.43
N LEU A 55 -0.65 -2.17 -3.28
CA LEU A 55 -0.79 -1.53 -4.59
C LEU A 55 -1.12 -0.04 -4.50
N SER A 56 -1.77 0.40 -3.43
CA SER A 56 -2.13 1.81 -3.24
C SER A 56 -0.97 2.69 -2.75
N GLN A 57 0.18 2.11 -2.36
CA GLN A 57 1.35 2.85 -1.88
C GLN A 57 2.04 3.66 -2.97
N HIS A 58 1.94 3.24 -4.24
CA HIS A 58 2.53 3.92 -5.37
C HIS A 58 1.46 4.34 -6.37
N GLU A 59 1.62 5.53 -6.95
CA GLU A 59 0.60 6.10 -7.81
C GLU A 59 0.31 5.25 -9.05
N LEU A 60 1.37 4.75 -9.69
CA LEU A 60 1.23 3.94 -10.91
C LEU A 60 0.57 2.59 -10.65
N THR A 61 0.81 1.97 -9.50
CA THR A 61 0.15 0.71 -9.12
C THR A 61 -1.28 0.94 -8.60
N ARG A 62 -1.55 2.09 -7.98
CA ARG A 62 -2.90 2.53 -7.60
C ARG A 62 -3.75 2.81 -8.83
N GLU A 63 -3.19 3.52 -9.80
CA GLU A 63 -3.87 3.83 -11.05
C GLU A 63 -4.09 2.57 -11.89
N TRP A 64 -3.13 1.64 -11.88
CA TRP A 64 -3.35 0.30 -12.44
C TRP A 64 -4.56 -0.39 -11.81
N LEU A 65 -4.63 -0.42 -10.48
CA LEU A 65 -5.76 -1.02 -9.76
C LEU A 65 -7.09 -0.35 -10.14
N ARG A 66 -7.11 0.98 -10.22
CA ARG A 66 -8.28 1.76 -10.65
C ARG A 66 -8.71 1.40 -12.08
N LEU A 67 -7.79 1.45 -13.04
CA LEU A 67 -8.06 1.17 -14.45
C LEU A 67 -8.51 -0.28 -14.68
N SER A 68 -7.95 -1.24 -13.93
CA SER A 68 -8.39 -2.63 -13.99
C SER A 68 -9.78 -2.84 -13.38
N LEU A 69 -10.08 -2.21 -12.23
CA LEU A 69 -11.33 -2.44 -11.49
C LEU A 69 -12.52 -1.62 -11.99
N GLU A 70 -12.29 -0.38 -12.40
CA GLU A 70 -13.36 0.55 -12.80
C GLU A 70 -13.63 0.50 -14.30
N GLU A 71 -12.56 0.40 -15.08
CA GLU A 71 -12.62 0.50 -16.55
C GLU A 71 -12.47 -0.88 -17.23
N HIS A 72 -12.18 -1.94 -16.46
CA HIS A 72 -11.88 -3.28 -16.96
C HIS A 72 -10.86 -3.27 -18.10
N THR A 73 -9.89 -2.36 -18.01
CA THR A 73 -8.88 -2.17 -19.05
C THR A 73 -7.86 -3.31 -18.98
N PRO A 74 -7.49 -3.93 -20.11
CA PRO A 74 -6.49 -4.99 -20.11
C PRO A 74 -5.09 -4.44 -19.78
N ALA A 75 -4.26 -5.25 -19.11
CA ALA A 75 -2.88 -4.91 -18.69
C ALA A 75 -2.06 -4.13 -19.72
N GLU A 76 -2.08 -4.56 -20.98
CA GLU A 76 -1.27 -3.99 -22.05
C GLU A 76 -1.73 -2.58 -22.43
N ALA A 77 -3.04 -2.32 -22.32
CA ALA A 77 -3.59 -0.98 -22.51
C ALA A 77 -3.30 -0.10 -21.31
N ILE A 78 -3.42 -0.62 -20.08
CA ILE A 78 -3.05 0.11 -18.85
C ILE A 78 -1.58 0.52 -18.91
N LEU A 79 -0.67 -0.39 -19.23
CA LEU A 79 0.75 -0.09 -19.33
C LEU A 79 1.05 1.03 -20.34
N LYS A 80 0.31 1.08 -21.46
CA LYS A 80 0.45 2.16 -22.45
C LYS A 80 -0.05 3.49 -21.88
N LEU A 81 -1.21 3.49 -21.24
CA LEU A 81 -1.79 4.69 -20.61
C LEU A 81 -0.88 5.25 -19.52
N LEU A 82 -0.33 4.39 -18.66
CA LEU A 82 0.57 4.75 -17.56
C LEU A 82 1.94 5.22 -18.03
N ARG A 83 2.43 4.76 -19.19
CA ARG A 83 3.66 5.30 -19.80
C ARG A 83 3.49 6.71 -20.35
N THR A 84 2.29 7.04 -20.80
CA THR A 84 1.90 8.40 -21.23
C THR A 84 1.37 9.25 -20.09
N TYR A 85 1.27 8.68 -18.88
CA TYR A 85 0.75 9.36 -17.71
C TYR A 85 1.80 10.36 -17.22
N GLU A 86 1.57 11.64 -17.48
CA GLU A 86 2.19 12.71 -16.74
C GLU A 86 1.38 12.89 -15.45
N PRO A 87 1.94 12.58 -14.27
CA PRO A 87 1.24 12.83 -13.01
C PRO A 87 0.90 14.32 -12.96
N LEU A 88 -0.39 14.63 -12.79
CA LEU A 88 -0.82 16.01 -12.57
C LEU A 88 -0.02 16.54 -11.38
N THR A 89 0.73 17.62 -11.61
CA THR A 89 1.62 18.27 -10.64
C THR A 89 0.86 18.58 -9.35
N GLY A 90 0.87 17.62 -8.44
CA GLY A 90 0.02 17.59 -7.26
C GLY A 90 0.70 16.73 -6.22
N SER A 91 1.90 17.18 -5.83
CA SER A 91 2.59 16.81 -4.59
C SER A 91 2.57 15.31 -4.28
N HIS A 92 3.61 14.60 -4.71
CA HIS A 92 4.07 13.41 -4.02
C HIS A 92 4.20 13.74 -2.53
N ASN A 93 3.21 13.36 -1.73
CA ASN A 93 3.48 13.04 -0.35
C ASN A 93 3.36 11.53 -0.29
N PRO A 94 4.42 10.77 0.05
CA PRO A 94 4.21 9.42 0.52
C PRO A 94 3.12 9.53 1.59
N ILE A 95 2.10 8.68 1.52
CA ILE A 95 1.14 8.58 2.61
C ILE A 95 1.94 7.97 3.76
N GLU A 96 2.65 8.82 4.51
CA GLU A 96 3.18 8.52 5.81
C GLU A 96 1.98 8.08 6.62
N SER A 97 1.78 6.77 6.74
CA SER A 97 0.92 6.24 7.79
C SER A 97 1.51 6.81 9.07
N PRO A 98 0.80 7.71 9.78
CA PRO A 98 1.43 8.45 10.85
C PRO A 98 1.95 7.42 11.87
N HIS A 99 3.27 7.37 11.96
CA HIS A 99 4.02 6.51 12.86
C HIS A 99 3.88 7.12 14.25
N TYR A 100 3.56 6.32 15.26
CA TYR A 100 3.50 6.78 16.63
C TYR A 100 4.44 5.95 17.50
N VAL A 101 5.20 6.63 18.36
CA VAL A 101 6.18 6.03 19.27
C VAL A 101 5.82 6.35 20.72
N CYS A 102 6.25 5.49 21.63
CA CYS A 102 6.11 5.78 23.05
C CYS A 102 7.03 6.97 23.41
N PRO A 103 6.54 8.01 24.11
CA PRO A 103 7.38 9.17 24.50
C PRO A 103 8.45 8.83 25.56
N VAL A 104 8.41 7.63 26.16
CA VAL A 104 9.39 7.19 27.16
C VAL A 104 10.66 6.72 26.42
N ALA A 105 11.78 7.40 26.64
CA ALA A 105 13.07 7.10 25.96
C ALA A 105 13.55 5.65 26.14
N SER A 106 13.14 4.98 27.22
CA SER A 106 13.46 3.57 27.50
C SER A 106 12.54 2.57 26.79
N CYS A 107 11.57 3.04 26.00
CA CYS A 107 10.48 2.24 25.44
C CYS A 107 10.42 2.32 23.91
N HIS A 108 10.81 1.24 23.23
CA HIS A 108 10.83 1.14 21.76
C HIS A 108 9.51 0.59 21.18
N GLN A 109 8.38 0.87 21.82
CA GLN A 109 7.08 0.43 21.32
C GLN A 109 6.61 1.38 20.21
N GLU A 110 6.16 0.80 19.10
CA GLU A 110 5.76 1.50 17.88
C GLU A 110 4.33 1.11 17.51
N TRP A 111 3.57 2.08 17.01
CA TRP A 111 2.19 1.87 16.58
C TRP A 111 1.90 2.65 15.29
N TYR A 112 1.25 1.98 14.35
CA TYR A 112 0.86 2.55 13.07
C TYR A 112 -0.65 2.77 13.05
N ARG A 113 -1.08 4.00 12.75
CA ARG A 113 -2.51 4.31 12.64
C ARG A 113 -3.07 3.73 11.34
N ARG A 114 -3.93 2.71 11.47
CA ARG A 114 -4.59 2.03 10.33
C ARG A 114 -5.83 2.74 9.78
N SER A 115 -6.42 3.67 10.55
CA SER A 115 -7.59 4.47 10.14
C SER A 115 -7.62 5.79 10.90
N SER A 116 -8.11 6.87 10.28
CA SER A 116 -8.27 8.19 10.89
C SER A 116 -9.28 8.22 12.04
N THR A 117 -10.15 7.21 12.13
CA THR A 117 -11.19 7.07 13.16
C THR A 117 -10.73 6.31 14.40
N VAL A 118 -9.54 5.70 14.38
CA VAL A 118 -9.01 4.94 15.52
C VAL A 118 -8.23 5.90 16.43
N GLU A 119 -8.72 6.06 17.65
CA GLU A 119 -8.03 6.80 18.70
C GLU A 119 -6.66 6.17 18.98
N THR A 120 -5.66 7.02 19.21
CA THR A 120 -4.30 6.55 19.44
C THR A 120 -4.24 5.80 20.78
N PRO A 121 -3.83 4.52 20.80
CA PRO A 121 -3.83 3.73 22.02
C PRO A 121 -2.74 4.18 23.00
N ARG A 122 -2.80 3.65 24.22
CA ARG A 122 -1.74 3.79 25.22
C ARG A 122 -0.70 2.70 25.08
N CYS A 123 0.54 3.01 25.44
CA CYS A 123 1.63 2.07 25.55
C CYS A 123 1.33 1.06 26.66
N PRO A 124 1.37 -0.26 26.41
CA PRO A 124 1.02 -1.28 27.40
C PRO A 124 2.01 -1.38 28.58
N ILE A 125 3.19 -0.75 28.47
CA ILE A 125 4.26 -0.82 29.48
C ILE A 125 4.18 0.39 30.43
N HIS A 126 3.83 1.56 29.91
CA HIS A 126 3.94 2.84 30.63
C HIS A 126 2.60 3.57 30.77
N ASP A 127 1.52 3.02 30.20
CA ASP A 127 0.17 3.61 30.13
C ASP A 127 0.12 5.06 29.61
N VAL A 128 1.11 5.47 28.82
CA VAL A 128 1.17 6.78 28.15
C VAL A 128 0.66 6.68 26.72
N GLN A 129 0.01 7.73 26.22
CA GLN A 129 -0.48 7.76 24.84
C GLN A 129 0.70 7.78 23.85
N PHE A 130 0.62 6.99 22.77
CA PHE A 130 1.63 7.06 21.70
C PHE A 130 1.61 8.46 21.05
N VAL A 131 2.80 9.01 20.76
CA VAL A 131 2.96 10.34 20.14
C VAL A 131 3.45 10.20 18.71
N ARG A 132 2.99 11.07 17.81
CA ARG A 132 3.36 11.00 16.38
C ARG A 132 4.87 11.22 16.23
N ASP A 133 5.55 10.24 15.67
CA ASP A 133 6.96 10.33 15.30
C ASP A 133 7.09 11.32 14.13
N SER A 134 7.43 12.55 14.48
CA SER A 134 7.48 13.67 13.55
C SER A 134 8.90 13.81 13.01
N LYS A 135 9.48 12.70 12.52
CA LYS A 135 10.75 12.75 11.80
C LYS A 135 10.48 13.04 10.32
N GLY A 136 10.05 14.28 10.08
CA GLY A 136 10.04 14.86 8.75
C GLY A 136 11.48 15.07 8.26
N HIS A 137 11.73 14.72 7.00
CA HIS A 137 12.94 15.09 6.29
C HIS A 137 12.61 15.73 4.95
#